data_AF-A0A958UD79-F1
#
_entry.id   AF-A0A958UD79-F1
#
_cell.length_a   1.000
_cell.length_b   1.000
_cell.length_c   1.000
_cell.angle_alpha   90.00
_cell.angle_beta   90.00
_cell.angle_gamma   90.00
#
_symmetry.space_group_name_H-M   'P 1'
#
loop_
_entity.id
_entity.type
_entity.pdbx_description
1 polymer ?
#
loop_
_entity_poly.entity_id
_entity_poly.type
_entity_poly.pdbx_seq_one_letter_code
_entity_poly.pdbx_strand_id
1 'polypeptide(L)'
;KETILSCNSFKDFDDAYTAPAHGFDNAEHYWKSASCKQFIPTIQKPTLLITALDDPFFTEACYPFKEAKDNTNFYFETPAYGGHVGFRTSLLQKDNNWCEERILQFINQQ
;
A
#
# COMPACT_ATOMS: atom_id res chain seq x y z
N LYS A 1 26.35 3.09 -12.09
CA LYS A 1 25.47 4.03 -12.84
C LYS A 1 24.90 3.37 -14.09
N GLU A 2 25.72 2.74 -14.94
CA GLU A 2 25.24 1.99 -16.11
C GLU A 2 24.26 0.87 -15.75
N THR A 3 24.55 0.06 -14.73
CA THR A 3 23.64 -1.01 -14.24
C THR A 3 22.26 -0.49 -13.85
N ILE A 4 22.19 0.67 -13.20
CA ILE A 4 20.91 1.30 -12.77
C ILE A 4 20.14 1.81 -13.98
N LEU A 5 20.84 2.40 -14.96
CA LEU A 5 20.23 2.93 -16.18
C LEU A 5 19.71 1.83 -17.12
N SER A 6 20.17 0.59 -16.96
CA SER A 6 19.73 -0.56 -17.76
C SER A 6 18.63 -1.40 -17.10
N CYS A 7 18.17 -1.06 -15.89
CA CYS A 7 17.11 -1.78 -15.19
C CYS A 7 15.78 -1.70 -15.97
N ASN A 8 15.06 -2.81 -16.08
CA ASN A 8 13.76 -2.88 -16.76
C ASN A 8 12.62 -3.29 -15.84
N SER A 9 12.91 -3.51 -14.56
CA SER A 9 11.94 -3.86 -13.53
C SER A 9 12.29 -3.22 -12.19
N PHE A 10 11.31 -3.13 -11.29
CA PHE A 10 11.56 -2.71 -9.90
C PHE A 10 12.56 -3.63 -9.21
N LYS A 11 12.50 -4.94 -9.49
CA LYS A 11 13.46 -5.90 -8.93
C LYS A 11 14.89 -5.57 -9.31
N ASP A 12 15.13 -5.29 -10.60
CA ASP A 12 16.48 -4.97 -11.09
C ASP A 12 17.00 -3.70 -10.43
N PHE A 13 16.15 -2.68 -10.30
CA PHE A 13 16.51 -1.42 -9.68
C PHE A 13 16.79 -1.59 -8.18
N ASP A 14 15.94 -2.33 -7.48
CA ASP A 14 16.10 -2.58 -6.06
C ASP A 14 17.32 -3.47 -5.77
N ASP A 15 17.62 -4.45 -6.62
CA ASP A 15 18.84 -5.26 -6.54
C ASP A 15 20.09 -4.41 -6.80
N ALA A 16 20.06 -3.54 -7.80
CA ALA A 16 21.22 -2.75 -8.22
C ALA A 16 21.50 -1.53 -7.32
N TYR A 17 20.49 -0.99 -6.65
CA TYR A 17 20.61 0.24 -5.89
C TYR A 17 19.95 0.19 -4.51
N THR A 18 18.63 0.00 -4.43
CA THR A 18 17.88 0.19 -3.17
C THR A 18 18.40 -0.73 -2.06
N ALA A 19 18.50 -2.03 -2.33
CA ALA A 19 18.98 -3.01 -1.38
C ALA A 19 20.41 -2.71 -0.88
N PRO A 20 21.44 -2.58 -1.75
CA PRO A 20 22.80 -2.30 -1.28
C PRO A 20 22.94 -0.92 -0.62
N ALA A 21 22.21 0.09 -1.08
CA ALA A 21 22.24 1.43 -0.47
C ALA A 21 21.70 1.43 0.97
N HIS A 22 20.81 0.49 1.29
CA HIS A 22 20.19 0.35 2.61
C HIS A 22 20.68 -0.87 3.40
N GLY A 23 21.75 -1.55 2.94
CA GLY A 23 22.38 -2.66 3.64
C GLY A 23 21.63 -3.99 3.58
N PHE A 24 20.73 -4.17 2.61
CA PHE A 24 20.08 -5.44 2.31
C PHE A 24 20.87 -6.23 1.27
N ASP A 25 20.76 -7.55 1.31
CA ASP A 25 21.50 -8.44 0.42
C ASP A 25 21.01 -8.37 -1.04
N ASN A 26 19.70 -8.14 -1.22
CA ASN A 26 19.02 -8.08 -2.51
C ASN A 26 17.60 -7.48 -2.33
N ALA A 27 16.90 -7.29 -3.45
CA ALA A 27 15.53 -6.78 -3.51
C ALA A 27 14.55 -7.62 -2.69
N GLU A 28 14.65 -8.94 -2.71
CA GLU A 28 13.74 -9.81 -1.94
C GLU A 28 13.94 -9.69 -0.44
N HIS A 29 15.20 -9.62 0.01
CA HIS A 29 15.53 -9.33 1.41
C HIS A 29 14.98 -7.95 1.80
N TYR A 30 15.22 -6.93 0.96
CA TYR A 30 14.66 -5.60 1.17
C TYR A 30 13.12 -5.64 1.29
N TRP A 31 12.41 -6.21 0.32
CA TRP A 31 10.95 -6.27 0.31
C TRP A 31 10.42 -7.03 1.52
N LYS A 32 11.00 -8.18 1.86
CA LYS A 32 10.57 -8.97 3.02
C LYS A 32 10.75 -8.21 4.32
N SER A 33 11.89 -7.55 4.51
CA SER A 33 12.22 -6.85 5.75
C SER A 33 11.51 -5.50 5.88
N ALA A 34 11.32 -4.77 4.77
CA ALA A 34 10.73 -3.44 4.76
C ALA A 34 9.19 -3.42 4.57
N SER A 35 8.58 -4.56 4.18
CA SER A 35 7.13 -4.63 3.99
C SER A 35 6.36 -4.48 5.30
N CYS A 36 5.25 -3.75 5.24
CA CYS A 36 4.38 -3.52 6.40
C CYS A 36 3.43 -4.70 6.70
N LYS A 37 3.11 -5.55 5.70
CA LYS A 37 2.09 -6.61 5.77
C LYS A 37 2.26 -7.55 6.98
N GLN A 38 3.50 -7.92 7.29
CA GLN A 38 3.83 -8.81 8.42
C GLN A 38 3.54 -8.22 9.81
N PHE A 39 3.40 -6.90 9.93
CA PHE A 39 3.14 -6.22 11.20
C PHE A 39 1.64 -5.96 11.45
N ILE A 40 0.78 -6.14 10.43
CA ILE A 40 -0.67 -5.96 10.56
C ILE A 40 -1.26 -6.79 11.73
N PRO A 41 -0.86 -8.04 11.97
CA PRO A 41 -1.38 -8.82 13.10
C PRO A 41 -1.06 -8.22 14.48
N THR A 42 -0.07 -7.32 14.58
CA THR A 42 0.34 -6.69 15.86
C THR A 42 -0.37 -5.38 16.15
N ILE A 43 -1.21 -4.89 15.22
CA ILE A 43 -1.96 -3.65 15.38
C ILE A 43 -2.99 -3.81 16.51
N GLN A 44 -2.88 -2.97 17.55
CA GLN A 44 -3.77 -2.97 18.72
C GLN A 44 -4.77 -1.82 18.73
N LYS A 45 -4.55 -0.79 17.91
CA LYS A 45 -5.44 0.37 17.79
C LYS A 45 -6.29 0.23 16.54
N PRO A 46 -7.59 0.61 16.58
CA PRO A 46 -8.43 0.68 15.40
C PRO A 46 -7.72 1.42 14.26
N THR A 47 -7.48 0.72 13.16
CA THR A 47 -6.71 1.21 12.01
C THR A 47 -7.46 0.89 10.73
N LEU A 48 -7.70 1.91 9.90
CA LEU A 48 -8.31 1.77 8.59
C LEU A 48 -7.25 1.84 7.49
N LEU A 49 -7.20 0.83 6.64
CA LEU A 49 -6.48 0.85 5.37
C LEU A 49 -7.49 0.91 4.22
N ILE A 50 -7.39 1.92 3.36
CA ILE A 50 -8.18 2.06 2.14
C ILE A 50 -7.25 1.87 0.95
N THR A 51 -7.58 0.96 0.03
CA THR A 51 -6.77 0.72 -1.17
C THR A 51 -7.65 0.27 -2.33
N ALA A 52 -7.64 0.99 -3.46
CA ALA A 52 -8.47 0.63 -4.59
C ALA A 52 -8.01 -0.67 -5.28
N LEU A 53 -8.96 -1.43 -5.83
CA LEU A 53 -8.66 -2.65 -6.59
C LEU A 53 -8.12 -2.36 -8.00
N ASP A 54 -8.32 -1.15 -8.51
CA ASP A 54 -7.82 -0.68 -9.81
C ASP A 54 -6.47 0.08 -9.70
N ASP A 55 -5.78 0.00 -8.56
CA ASP A 55 -4.46 0.60 -8.40
C ASP A 55 -3.41 -0.14 -9.26
N PRO A 56 -2.80 0.52 -10.27
CA PRO A 56 -1.88 -0.13 -11.20
C PRO A 56 -0.52 -0.49 -10.57
N PHE A 57 -0.22 0.00 -9.36
CA PHE A 57 1.03 -0.34 -8.66
C PHE A 57 0.94 -1.65 -7.88
N PHE A 58 -0.27 -2.13 -7.58
CA PHE A 58 -0.45 -3.28 -6.72
C PHE A 58 -0.81 -4.54 -7.49
N THR A 59 -0.17 -5.63 -7.05
CA THR A 59 -0.58 -6.99 -7.43
C THR A 59 -1.49 -7.55 -6.35
N GLU A 60 -2.20 -8.64 -6.65
CA GLU A 60 -3.09 -9.29 -5.69
C GLU A 60 -2.39 -9.62 -4.35
N ALA A 61 -1.10 -9.96 -4.38
CA ALA A 61 -0.30 -10.26 -3.20
C ALA A 61 -0.12 -9.06 -2.25
N CYS A 62 -0.24 -7.82 -2.75
CA CYS A 62 -0.11 -6.60 -1.95
C CYS A 62 -1.29 -6.41 -1.00
N TYR A 63 -2.47 -6.94 -1.33
CA TYR A 63 -3.69 -6.76 -0.53
C TYR A 63 -3.67 -7.69 0.70
N PRO A 64 -3.72 -7.16 1.94
CA PRO A 64 -3.64 -7.95 3.17
C PRO A 64 -4.98 -8.59 3.58
N PHE A 65 -5.68 -9.26 2.65
CA PHE A 65 -6.99 -9.87 2.94
C PHE A 65 -6.94 -10.87 4.09
N LYS A 66 -5.87 -11.67 4.15
CA LYS A 66 -5.70 -12.68 5.20
C LYS A 66 -5.45 -12.00 6.55
N GLU A 67 -4.49 -11.07 6.60
CA GLU A 67 -4.10 -10.39 7.82
C GLU A 67 -5.25 -9.52 8.37
N ALA A 68 -6.06 -8.93 7.49
CA ALA A 68 -7.24 -8.18 7.88
C ALA A 68 -8.35 -9.05 8.47
N LYS A 69 -8.53 -10.27 7.97
CA LYS A 69 -9.48 -11.23 8.53
C LYS A 69 -9.09 -11.67 9.95
N ASP A 70 -7.79 -11.74 10.22
CA ASP A 70 -7.25 -12.30 11.47
C ASP A 70 -7.09 -11.23 12.59
N ASN A 71 -7.24 -9.93 12.30
CA ASN A 71 -7.12 -8.85 13.28
C ASN A 71 -8.37 -7.95 13.35
N THR A 72 -9.09 -8.00 14.47
CA THR A 72 -10.33 -7.22 14.70
C THR A 72 -10.11 -5.71 14.82
N ASN A 73 -8.88 -5.25 15.08
CA ASN A 73 -8.54 -3.82 15.12
C ASN A 73 -8.13 -3.27 13.75
N PHE A 74 -8.03 -4.12 12.72
CA PHE A 74 -7.62 -3.71 11.39
C PHE A 74 -8.79 -3.79 10.41
N TYR A 75 -9.18 -2.64 9.88
CA TYR A 75 -10.26 -2.49 8.93
C TYR A 75 -9.66 -2.29 7.55
N PHE A 76 -10.05 -3.14 6.61
CA PHE A 76 -9.51 -3.11 5.25
C PHE A 76 -10.61 -2.87 4.23
N GLU A 77 -10.51 -1.77 3.50
CA GLU A 77 -11.50 -1.37 2.50
C GLU A 77 -10.88 -1.32 1.11
N THR A 78 -11.48 -2.07 0.20
CA THR A 78 -11.03 -2.20 -1.18
C THR A 78 -12.11 -1.78 -2.17
N PRO A 79 -12.36 -0.47 -2.36
CA PRO A 79 -13.30 -0.02 -3.37
C PRO A 79 -12.83 -0.49 -4.76
N ALA A 80 -13.78 -0.74 -5.66
CA ALA A 80 -13.47 -1.20 -7.01
C ALA A 80 -12.69 -0.16 -7.82
N TYR A 81 -12.87 1.12 -7.50
CA TYR A 81 -12.27 2.24 -8.22
C TYR A 81 -11.72 3.28 -7.26
N GLY A 82 -10.64 3.92 -7.69
CA GLY A 82 -10.02 5.05 -7.02
C GLY A 82 -8.60 5.32 -7.47
N GLY A 83 -7.95 4.32 -8.08
CA GLY A 83 -6.59 4.38 -8.56
C GLY A 83 -5.57 4.68 -7.45
N HIS A 84 -4.36 5.04 -7.87
CA HIS A 84 -3.26 5.28 -6.94
C HIS A 84 -3.32 6.66 -6.24
N VAL A 85 -3.88 7.68 -6.90
CA VAL A 85 -3.67 9.10 -6.53
C VAL A 85 -4.94 9.79 -5.97
N GLY A 86 -5.72 9.10 -5.15
CA GLY A 86 -6.66 9.77 -4.25
C GLY A 86 -8.14 9.70 -4.62
N PHE A 87 -8.62 8.54 -5.08
CA PHE A 87 -10.06 8.21 -5.08
C PHE A 87 -10.97 9.27 -5.72
N ARG A 88 -10.55 9.79 -6.88
CA ARG A 88 -11.33 10.81 -7.60
C ARG A 88 -12.66 10.23 -8.07
N THR A 89 -13.75 10.88 -7.69
CA THR A 89 -15.14 10.55 -8.04
C THR A 89 -15.67 11.41 -9.19
N SER A 90 -15.04 12.55 -9.50
CA SER A 90 -15.50 13.53 -10.50
C SER A 90 -14.35 14.34 -11.11
N LEU A 91 -14.61 14.91 -12.29
CA LEU A 91 -13.69 15.87 -12.93
C LEU A 91 -13.57 17.18 -12.13
N LEU A 92 -14.61 17.55 -11.39
CA LEU A 92 -14.61 18.74 -10.54
C LEU A 92 -13.95 18.42 -9.21
N GLN A 93 -12.95 19.22 -8.82
CA GLN A 93 -12.18 18.99 -7.59
C GLN A 93 -13.06 18.98 -6.34
N LYS A 94 -14.07 19.86 -6.28
CA LYS A 94 -14.98 20.01 -5.13
C LYS A 94 -15.77 18.75 -4.77
N ASP A 95 -15.90 17.80 -5.70
CA ASP A 95 -16.69 16.59 -5.52
C ASP A 95 -15.81 15.38 -5.09
N ASN A 96 -14.48 15.54 -5.06
CA ASN A 96 -13.51 14.48 -4.77
C ASN A 96 -13.15 14.39 -3.27
N ASN A 97 -14.16 14.29 -2.40
CA ASN A 97 -13.96 14.25 -0.94
C ASN A 97 -14.24 12.86 -0.33
N TRP A 98 -14.42 11.83 -1.15
CA TRP A 98 -14.87 10.52 -0.68
C TRP A 98 -13.90 9.91 0.33
N CYS A 99 -12.58 10.00 0.07
CA CYS A 99 -11.58 9.42 0.95
C CYS A 99 -11.57 10.14 2.31
N GLU A 100 -11.62 11.47 2.29
CA GLU A 100 -11.67 12.33 3.46
C GLU A 100 -12.93 12.08 4.29
N GLU A 101 -14.09 12.02 3.66
CA GLU A 101 -15.37 11.69 4.31
C GLU A 101 -15.31 10.30 4.94
N ARG A 102 -14.75 9.30 4.24
CA ARG A 102 -14.62 7.94 4.76
C ARG A 102 -13.69 7.88 5.98
N ILE A 103 -12.57 8.60 5.94
CA ILE A 103 -11.63 8.73 7.08
C ILE A 103 -12.34 9.37 8.27
N LEU A 104 -13.08 10.47 8.07
CA LEU A 104 -13.82 11.15 9.13
C LEU A 104 -14.89 10.25 9.74
N GLN A 105 -15.63 9.50 8.92
CA GLN A 105 -16.60 8.51 9.40
C GLN A 105 -15.93 7.46 10.29
N PHE A 106 -14.76 6.94 9.89
CA PHE A 106 -14.03 5.97 10.69
C PHE A 106 -13.61 6.52 12.05
N ILE A 107 -13.06 7.74 12.08
CA ILE A 107 -12.62 8.39 13.31
C ILE A 107 -13.80 8.66 14.25
N ASN A 108 -14.94 9.10 13.71
CA ASN A 108 -16.14 9.44 14.50
C ASN A 108 -16.95 8.22 14.99
N GLN A 109 -16.66 7.02 14.47
CA GLN A 109 -17.31 5.76 14.86
C GLN A 109 -16.58 5.03 16.01
N GLN A 110 -15.41 5.54 16.42
CA GLN A 110 -14.66 5.07 17.59
C GLN A 110 -15.11 5.78 18.86
#